data_AF-A0A962RDV7-F1
#
_entry.id   AF-A0A962RDV7-F1
#
_cell.length_a   1.000
_cell.length_b   1.000
_cell.length_c   1.000
_cell.angle_alpha   90.00
_cell.angle_beta   90.00
_cell.angle_gamma   90.00
#
_symmetry.space_group_name_H-M   'P 1'
#
loop_
_entity.id
_entity.type
_entity.pdbx_description
1 polymer ?
#
loop_
_entity_poly.entity_id
_entity_poly.type
_entity_poly.pdbx_seq_one_letter_code
_entity_poly.pdbx_strand_id
1 'polypeptide(L)'
;AQGILACARGFANGELDAANRLAEASGLYEPETDTAALDPKNGAHRSYFDLGTPADTKEYLQQQLQRAQVLAGYAEPFVRFLQNTAQPTVNSPESRQGTTFWLATINEIDRFVQGKDPKSQVAQLHDFVQKDLRDMSQSNCADTLMKPVSAEDDPSQGKGLFGDRRSGLSAQSADYCTSGNKVLARGDYRALAKRFNSELAGLFPFGPASNGDAPLAAVKRFFLDYAGQREGLRKKVETAGNSKRWQKVAAFLDQLDAAADFLNASLAAGVKSQPLGLDVGFRYLPGDADPALGGSSQLIAWEFESGDNIASYPNGETALNWQFGQPVTLTLQWAALSGYRPQADETQSHLDVDDRTASFSAKGAWALLRLINAHRDTNPGVADPLNDSRVIAAFDIPLKLQQPPGTDKKKAAKLRLALDLVASGADGKPGAPLDLPAQFPNKAPYVW
;
A
#
# COMPACT_ATOMS: atom_id res chain seq x y z
N ALA A 1 1.62 29.84 6.65
CA ALA A 1 2.24 29.05 7.73
C ALA A 1 1.64 27.63 7.85
N GLN A 2 0.32 27.45 7.91
CA GLN A 2 -0.31 26.12 8.10
C GLN A 2 -0.02 25.12 6.95
N GLY A 3 -0.01 25.56 5.69
CA GLY A 3 0.30 24.69 4.54
C GLY A 3 1.73 24.14 4.52
N ILE A 4 2.72 24.95 4.93
CA ILE A 4 4.13 24.52 5.02
C ILE A 4 4.30 23.47 6.12
N LEU A 5 3.65 23.67 7.27
CA LEU A 5 3.69 22.70 8.36
C LEU A 5 3.04 21.37 7.97
N ALA A 6 1.92 21.41 7.25
CA ALA A 6 1.27 20.21 6.73
C ALA A 6 2.18 19.44 5.75
N CYS A 7 2.84 20.14 4.83
CA CYS A 7 3.82 19.52 3.91
C CYS A 7 5.01 18.90 4.66
N ALA A 8 5.58 19.62 5.63
CA ALA A 8 6.71 19.13 6.42
C ALA A 8 6.36 17.89 7.25
N ARG A 9 5.13 17.82 7.80
CA ARG A 9 4.63 16.60 8.47
C ARG A 9 4.41 15.45 7.49
N GLY A 10 3.84 15.73 6.32
CA GLY A 10 3.69 14.73 5.26
C GLY A 10 5.04 14.12 4.86
N PHE A 11 6.04 14.98 4.67
CA PHE A 11 7.41 14.56 4.42
C PHE A 11 7.99 13.71 5.56
N ALA A 12 7.90 14.18 6.81
CA ALA A 12 8.41 13.44 7.96
C ALA A 12 7.74 12.05 8.14
N ASN A 13 6.44 11.94 7.88
CA ASN A 13 5.75 10.65 7.87
C ASN A 13 6.26 9.74 6.75
N GLY A 14 6.45 10.29 5.54
CA GLY A 14 7.00 9.54 4.41
C GLY A 14 8.41 9.01 4.68
N GLU A 15 9.25 9.79 5.38
CA GLU A 15 10.59 9.36 5.80
C GLU A 15 10.56 8.29 6.90
N LEU A 16 9.62 8.37 7.86
CA LEU A 16 9.41 7.28 8.82
C LEU A 16 8.91 6.00 8.15
N ASP A 17 8.07 6.11 7.12
CA ASP A 17 7.66 4.96 6.32
C ASP A 17 8.82 4.38 5.52
N ALA A 18 9.72 5.22 5.03
CA ALA A 18 10.97 4.75 4.42
C ALA A 18 11.83 3.99 5.44
N ALA A 19 12.04 4.55 6.65
CA ALA A 19 12.76 3.86 7.72
C ALA A 19 12.13 2.51 8.08
N ASN A 20 10.79 2.44 8.15
CA ASN A 20 10.05 1.19 8.36
C ASN A 20 10.34 0.16 7.27
N ARG A 21 10.28 0.57 5.99
CA ARG A 21 10.61 -0.33 4.86
C ARG A 21 12.05 -0.84 4.95
N LEU A 22 13.01 0.03 5.29
CA LEU A 22 14.40 -0.38 5.50
C LEU A 22 14.53 -1.38 6.66
N ALA A 23 13.83 -1.17 7.78
CA ALA A 23 13.84 -2.07 8.92
C ALA A 23 13.27 -3.46 8.59
N GLU A 24 12.18 -3.51 7.83
CA GLU A 24 11.57 -4.75 7.38
C GLU A 24 12.46 -5.47 6.35
N ALA A 25 13.00 -4.75 5.36
CA ALA A 25 13.93 -5.30 4.37
C ALA A 25 15.22 -5.84 5.03
N SER A 26 15.69 -5.19 6.10
CA SER A 26 16.91 -5.58 6.81
C SER A 26 16.81 -6.93 7.52
N GLY A 27 15.61 -7.44 7.80
CA GLY A 27 15.43 -8.70 8.54
C GLY A 27 16.11 -8.70 9.91
N LEU A 28 16.03 -7.58 10.65
CA LEU A 28 16.69 -7.47 11.94
C LEU A 28 16.16 -8.47 12.95
N TYR A 29 17.06 -9.18 13.64
CA TYR A 29 16.73 -10.22 14.62
C TYR A 29 15.86 -11.35 14.04
N GLU A 30 16.13 -11.74 12.79
CA GLU A 30 15.50 -12.87 12.13
C GLU A 30 16.53 -13.96 11.81
N PRO A 31 16.91 -14.79 12.80
CA PRO A 31 17.85 -15.87 12.56
C PRO A 31 17.29 -16.86 11.54
N GLU A 32 18.18 -17.44 10.74
CA GLU A 32 17.81 -18.46 9.78
C GLU A 32 17.26 -19.69 10.50
N THR A 33 16.37 -20.41 9.83
CA THR A 33 15.80 -21.65 10.35
C THR A 33 16.53 -22.84 9.75
N ASP A 34 16.91 -23.82 10.57
CA ASP A 34 17.38 -25.11 10.05
C ASP A 34 16.19 -25.86 9.45
N THR A 35 16.09 -25.86 8.12
CA THR A 35 15.00 -26.56 7.42
C THR A 35 15.02 -28.07 7.66
N ALA A 36 16.18 -28.65 8.00
CA ALA A 36 16.27 -30.06 8.39
C ALA A 36 15.67 -30.31 9.78
N ALA A 37 15.55 -29.29 10.64
CA ALA A 37 14.82 -29.39 11.90
C ALA A 37 13.30 -29.54 11.69
N LEU A 38 12.80 -29.25 10.48
CA LEU A 38 11.39 -29.45 10.12
C LEU A 38 11.06 -30.89 9.71
N ASP A 39 12.07 -31.74 9.45
CA ASP A 39 11.87 -33.14 9.13
C ASP A 39 11.47 -33.93 10.39
N PRO A 40 10.25 -34.50 10.46
CA PRO A 40 9.81 -35.28 11.61
C PRO A 40 10.72 -36.49 11.95
N LYS A 41 11.52 -36.96 10.98
CA LYS A 41 12.42 -38.12 11.18
C LYS A 41 13.76 -37.73 11.80
N ASN A 42 14.20 -36.49 11.62
CA ASN A 42 15.57 -36.05 11.93
C ASN A 42 15.62 -34.78 12.82
N GLY A 43 14.50 -34.07 13.00
CA GLY A 43 14.43 -32.76 13.61
C GLY A 43 14.19 -32.73 15.13
N ALA A 44 13.90 -33.87 15.77
CA ALA A 44 13.49 -33.92 17.18
C ALA A 44 14.48 -33.25 18.16
N HIS A 45 15.78 -33.37 17.88
CA HIS A 45 16.87 -32.82 18.70
C HIS A 45 17.73 -31.78 17.98
N ARG A 46 17.38 -31.43 16.74
CA ARG A 46 18.05 -30.35 16.03
C ARG A 46 17.52 -29.02 16.53
N SER A 47 18.42 -28.05 16.66
CA SER A 47 17.99 -26.68 16.92
C SER A 47 17.20 -26.16 15.72
N TYR A 48 16.08 -25.52 16.00
CA TYR A 48 15.24 -24.95 14.96
C TYR A 48 15.86 -23.70 14.33
N PHE A 49 16.59 -22.91 15.12
CA PHE A 49 17.25 -21.70 14.64
C PHE A 49 18.74 -21.98 14.44
N ASP A 50 19.26 -21.59 13.28
CA ASP A 50 20.69 -21.70 12.97
C ASP A 50 21.45 -20.50 13.57
N LEU A 51 21.77 -20.62 14.86
CA LEU A 51 22.40 -19.57 15.66
C LEU A 51 23.88 -19.84 15.96
N GLY A 52 24.42 -20.97 15.48
CA GLY A 52 25.81 -21.37 15.68
C GLY A 52 26.20 -21.58 17.15
N THR A 53 27.47 -21.33 17.46
CA THR A 53 28.01 -21.43 18.82
C THR A 53 27.55 -20.26 19.70
N PRO A 54 27.69 -20.33 21.04
CA PRO A 54 27.36 -19.21 21.93
C PRO A 54 28.10 -17.91 21.59
N ALA A 55 29.31 -18.00 21.02
CA ALA A 55 30.08 -16.83 20.57
C ALA A 55 29.48 -16.23 19.29
N ASP A 56 29.11 -17.07 18.32
CA ASP A 56 28.48 -16.65 17.07
C ASP A 56 27.14 -15.97 17.35
N THR A 57 26.31 -16.54 18.23
CA THR A 57 25.04 -15.94 18.63
C THR A 57 25.23 -14.56 19.26
N LYS A 58 26.24 -14.40 20.13
CA LYS A 58 26.54 -13.12 20.78
C LYS A 58 26.99 -12.07 19.76
N GLU A 59 27.87 -12.46 18.83
CA GLU A 59 28.32 -11.58 17.76
C GLU A 59 27.15 -11.16 16.86
N TYR A 60 26.31 -12.11 16.44
CA TYR A 60 25.09 -11.85 15.68
C TYR A 60 24.21 -10.79 16.36
N LEU A 61 23.90 -10.96 17.65
CA LEU A 61 23.07 -10.03 18.42
C LEU A 61 23.67 -8.63 18.51
N GLN A 62 25.00 -8.52 18.64
CA GLN A 62 25.69 -7.23 18.61
C GLN A 62 25.59 -6.55 17.25
N GLN A 63 25.78 -7.30 16.16
CA GLN A 63 25.62 -6.78 14.80
C GLN A 63 24.16 -6.32 14.54
N GLN A 64 23.16 -7.08 15.01
CA GLN A 64 21.76 -6.68 14.89
C GLN A 64 21.46 -5.39 15.66
N LEU A 65 22.04 -5.20 16.85
CA LEU A 65 21.89 -3.96 17.61
C LEU A 65 22.51 -2.77 16.88
N GLN A 66 23.73 -2.90 16.35
CA GLN A 66 24.39 -1.83 15.58
C GLN A 66 23.56 -1.41 14.37
N ARG A 67 23.00 -2.37 13.63
CA ARG A 67 22.11 -2.08 12.51
C ARG A 67 20.82 -1.39 12.95
N ALA A 68 20.23 -1.81 14.08
CA ALA A 68 19.06 -1.15 14.66
C ALA A 68 19.35 0.30 15.08
N GLN A 69 20.54 0.58 15.63
CA GLN A 69 20.98 1.94 15.97
C GLN A 69 21.08 2.84 14.74
N VAL A 70 21.60 2.33 13.62
CA VAL A 70 21.66 3.09 12.35
C VAL A 70 20.24 3.48 11.89
N LEU A 71 19.31 2.53 11.88
CA LEU A 71 17.92 2.81 11.49
C LEU A 71 17.21 3.77 12.44
N ALA A 72 17.44 3.62 13.75
CA ALA A 72 16.94 4.54 14.75
C ALA A 72 17.47 5.96 14.51
N GLY A 73 18.75 6.09 14.13
CA GLY A 73 19.35 7.37 13.75
C GLY A 73 18.72 8.02 12.51
N TYR A 74 18.26 7.23 11.53
CA TYR A 74 17.48 7.77 10.41
C TYR A 74 16.10 8.24 10.82
N ALA A 75 15.43 7.52 11.74
CA ALA A 75 14.07 7.85 12.18
C ALA A 75 14.03 9.03 13.19
N GLU A 76 15.05 9.15 14.03
CA GLU A 76 15.06 10.06 15.18
C GLU A 76 14.72 11.53 14.87
N PRO A 77 15.29 12.18 13.84
CA PRO A 77 14.97 13.57 13.52
C PRO A 77 13.47 13.77 13.22
N PHE A 78 12.86 12.81 12.53
CA PHE A 78 11.45 12.85 12.15
C PHE A 78 10.53 12.55 13.32
N VAL A 79 10.88 11.60 14.18
CA VAL A 79 10.16 11.35 15.44
C VAL A 79 10.16 12.62 16.29
N ARG A 80 11.32 13.24 16.51
CA ARG A 80 11.43 14.48 17.30
C ARG A 80 10.59 15.61 16.70
N PHE A 81 10.65 15.80 15.38
CA PHE A 81 9.84 16.79 14.69
C PHE A 81 8.33 16.55 14.86
N LEU A 82 7.87 15.31 14.67
CA LEU A 82 6.45 14.95 14.76
C LEU A 82 5.93 15.03 16.20
N GLN A 83 6.73 14.69 17.21
CA GLN A 83 6.37 14.88 18.61
C GLN A 83 6.18 16.36 18.96
N ASN A 84 7.10 17.21 18.52
CA ASN A 84 7.06 18.66 18.82
C ASN A 84 6.01 19.42 18.02
N THR A 85 5.51 18.83 16.93
CA THR A 85 4.50 19.43 16.07
C THR A 85 3.16 18.72 16.14
N ALA A 86 2.95 17.73 17.02
CA ALA A 86 1.69 16.98 17.08
C ALA A 86 0.50 17.89 17.39
N GLN A 87 -0.54 17.83 16.56
CA GLN A 87 -1.86 18.39 16.89
C GLN A 87 -2.89 17.27 17.04
N PRO A 88 -3.86 17.40 17.97
CA PRO A 88 -4.83 16.33 18.27
C PRO A 88 -5.70 15.90 17.08
N THR A 89 -5.86 16.75 16.07
CA THR A 89 -6.93 16.62 15.05
C THR A 89 -6.45 16.24 13.64
N VAL A 90 -5.15 16.24 13.35
CA VAL A 90 -4.63 16.15 11.96
C VAL A 90 -3.81 14.86 11.70
N ASN A 91 -3.53 14.06 12.73
CA ASN A 91 -2.68 12.89 12.56
C ASN A 91 -3.50 11.64 12.22
N SER A 92 -3.33 11.12 11.00
CA SER A 92 -3.89 9.81 10.62
C SER A 92 -3.41 8.72 11.62
N PRO A 93 -4.23 7.70 11.90
CA PRO A 93 -3.84 6.61 12.81
C PRO A 93 -2.50 5.94 12.42
N GLU A 94 -2.25 5.78 11.13
CA GLU A 94 -1.03 5.17 10.57
C GLU A 94 0.22 6.01 10.89
N SER A 95 0.14 7.34 10.72
CA SER A 95 1.23 8.27 11.04
C SER A 95 1.61 8.23 12.54
N ARG A 96 0.60 8.09 13.41
CA ARG A 96 0.80 7.94 14.86
C ARG A 96 1.47 6.63 15.22
N GLN A 97 1.17 5.56 14.47
CA GLN A 97 1.75 4.25 14.70
C GLN A 97 3.25 4.24 14.40
N GLY A 98 3.68 4.78 13.24
CA GLY A 98 5.09 4.86 12.87
C GLY A 98 5.93 5.67 13.87
N THR A 99 5.41 6.84 14.30
CA THR A 99 6.07 7.69 15.30
C THR A 99 6.23 6.97 16.64
N THR A 100 5.16 6.29 17.10
CA THR A 100 5.17 5.57 18.39
C THR A 100 6.10 4.37 18.37
N PHE A 101 6.15 3.64 17.25
CA PHE A 101 7.04 2.51 17.03
C PHE A 101 8.51 2.92 17.14
N TRP A 102 8.93 3.96 16.40
CA TRP A 102 10.31 4.42 16.41
C TRP A 102 10.71 5.08 17.72
N LEU A 103 9.81 5.83 18.36
CA LEU A 103 10.04 6.37 19.70
C LEU A 103 10.32 5.27 20.73
N ALA A 104 9.49 4.22 20.76
CA ALA A 104 9.70 3.09 21.65
C ALA A 104 11.05 2.39 21.35
N THR A 105 11.39 2.24 20.08
CA THR A 105 12.66 1.64 19.63
C THR A 105 13.87 2.43 20.11
N ILE A 106 13.87 3.76 19.92
CA ILE A 106 14.95 4.66 20.35
C ILE A 106 15.13 4.59 21.87
N ASN A 107 14.04 4.69 22.63
CA ASN A 107 14.08 4.63 24.10
C ASN A 107 14.66 3.31 24.62
N GLU A 108 14.33 2.17 24.01
CA GLU A 108 14.86 0.87 24.42
C GLU A 108 16.35 0.69 24.07
N ILE A 109 16.81 1.28 22.96
CA ILE A 109 18.25 1.37 22.64
C ILE A 109 18.97 2.17 23.73
N ASP A 110 18.44 3.33 24.12
CA ASP A 110 19.07 4.18 25.14
C ASP A 110 19.10 3.50 26.51
N ARG A 111 18.00 2.84 26.91
CA ARG A 111 17.94 2.04 28.15
C ARG A 111 19.02 0.95 28.16
N PHE A 112 19.23 0.25 27.05
CA PHE A 112 20.23 -0.81 26.96
C PHE A 112 21.66 -0.27 26.90
N VAL A 113 21.94 0.69 26.02
CA VAL A 113 23.30 1.14 25.70
C VAL A 113 23.82 2.13 26.75
N GLN A 114 23.01 3.13 27.11
CA GLN A 114 23.39 4.17 28.07
C GLN A 114 23.03 3.77 29.49
N GLY A 115 21.79 3.32 29.68
CA GLY A 115 21.28 2.91 30.99
C GLY A 115 21.85 1.59 31.49
N LYS A 116 22.42 0.76 30.59
CA LYS A 116 22.86 -0.61 30.88
C LYS A 116 21.78 -1.43 31.59
N ASP A 117 20.52 -1.15 31.24
CA ASP A 117 19.37 -1.71 31.92
C ASP A 117 19.15 -3.17 31.49
N PRO A 118 19.35 -4.15 32.39
CA PRO A 118 19.13 -5.56 32.08
C PRO A 118 17.65 -5.89 31.84
N LYS A 119 16.73 -4.97 32.15
CA LYS A 119 15.29 -5.07 31.91
C LYS A 119 14.83 -4.28 30.68
N SER A 120 15.75 -3.80 29.85
CA SER A 120 15.41 -3.26 28.54
C SER A 120 14.92 -4.37 27.61
N GLN A 121 14.06 -4.04 26.65
CA GLN A 121 13.55 -4.99 25.67
C GLN A 121 14.66 -5.55 24.77
N VAL A 122 15.76 -4.80 24.58
CA VAL A 122 16.97 -5.28 23.90
C VAL A 122 17.61 -6.42 24.69
N ALA A 123 17.84 -6.22 25.99
CA ALA A 123 18.41 -7.25 26.86
C ALA A 123 17.53 -8.49 26.92
N GLN A 124 16.22 -8.31 27.09
CA GLN A 124 15.26 -9.41 27.11
C GLN A 124 15.23 -10.20 25.79
N LEU A 125 15.28 -9.53 24.64
CA LEU A 125 15.35 -10.19 23.34
C LEU A 125 16.68 -10.94 23.16
N HIS A 126 17.80 -10.33 23.54
CA HIS A 126 19.12 -10.96 23.45
C HIS A 126 19.19 -12.22 24.32
N ASP A 127 18.69 -12.14 25.55
CA ASP A 127 18.62 -13.27 26.47
C ASP A 127 17.72 -14.39 25.93
N PHE A 128 16.55 -14.04 25.38
CA PHE A 128 15.65 -15.02 24.76
C PHE A 128 16.33 -15.77 23.61
N VAL A 129 17.04 -15.06 22.73
CA VAL A 129 17.76 -15.69 21.62
C VAL A 129 18.92 -16.57 22.14
N GLN A 130 19.71 -16.07 23.08
CA GLN A 130 20.92 -16.74 23.56
C GLN A 130 20.64 -17.96 24.45
N LYS A 131 19.62 -17.88 25.31
CA LYS A 131 19.34 -18.86 26.37
C LYS A 131 18.22 -19.81 26.01
N ASP A 132 17.21 -19.33 25.29
CA ASP A 132 16.02 -20.11 24.99
C ASP A 132 16.03 -20.64 23.56
N LEU A 133 16.25 -19.79 22.55
CA LEU A 133 16.11 -20.19 21.15
C LEU A 133 17.27 -21.01 20.60
N ARG A 134 18.51 -20.76 21.04
CA ARG A 134 19.72 -21.41 20.48
C ARG A 134 19.67 -22.93 20.53
N ASP A 135 19.18 -23.49 21.64
CA ASP A 135 19.17 -24.95 21.86
C ASP A 135 17.73 -25.52 21.74
N MET A 136 16.81 -24.75 21.14
CA MET A 136 15.40 -25.13 21.03
C MET A 136 15.16 -26.12 19.89
N SER A 137 14.57 -27.27 20.22
CA SER A 137 14.20 -28.36 19.31
C SER A 137 12.74 -28.77 19.52
N GLN A 138 12.17 -29.63 18.66
CA GLN A 138 10.79 -30.12 18.85
C GLN A 138 10.60 -30.79 20.22
N SER A 139 11.64 -31.41 20.76
CA SER A 139 11.59 -32.14 22.04
C SER A 139 11.47 -31.24 23.28
N ASN A 140 11.95 -30.00 23.24
CA ASN A 140 12.04 -29.12 24.41
C ASN A 140 11.33 -27.76 24.23
N CYS A 141 10.76 -27.49 23.05
CA CYS A 141 10.26 -26.16 22.76
C CYS A 141 9.00 -25.80 23.57
N ALA A 142 8.11 -26.75 23.85
CA ALA A 142 6.93 -26.51 24.67
C ALA A 142 7.34 -26.06 26.08
N ASP A 143 8.27 -26.78 26.71
CA ASP A 143 8.80 -26.44 28.04
C ASP A 143 9.55 -25.10 28.01
N THR A 144 10.29 -24.83 26.94
CA THR A 144 11.02 -23.57 26.76
C THR A 144 10.08 -22.37 26.69
N LEU A 145 8.93 -22.50 26.01
CA LEU A 145 7.94 -21.43 25.85
C LEU A 145 6.99 -21.28 27.06
N MET A 146 6.82 -22.32 27.87
CA MET A 146 5.97 -22.29 29.07
C MET A 146 6.69 -21.77 30.32
N LYS A 147 7.98 -21.42 30.23
CA LYS A 147 8.73 -20.82 31.34
C LYS A 147 7.99 -19.57 31.86
N PRO A 148 7.72 -19.47 33.18
CA PRO A 148 7.08 -18.30 33.75
C PRO A 148 7.91 -17.04 33.47
N VAL A 149 7.28 -16.03 32.88
CA VAL A 149 7.84 -14.70 32.68
C VAL A 149 7.13 -13.71 33.60
N SER A 150 7.87 -12.73 34.09
CA SER A 150 7.27 -11.60 34.82
C SER A 150 6.38 -10.78 33.87
N ALA A 151 5.47 -9.97 34.42
CA ALA A 151 4.62 -9.10 33.60
C ALA A 151 5.44 -8.09 32.78
N GLU A 152 6.59 -7.66 33.31
CA GLU A 152 7.54 -6.77 32.63
C GLU A 152 8.36 -7.48 31.55
N ASP A 153 8.46 -8.82 31.62
CA ASP A 153 9.14 -9.66 30.65
C ASP A 153 8.17 -10.33 29.66
N ASP A 154 6.87 -10.03 29.70
CA ASP A 154 5.87 -10.58 28.79
C ASP A 154 6.08 -10.05 27.36
N PRO A 155 6.37 -10.93 26.36
CA PRO A 155 6.53 -10.51 24.97
C PRO A 155 5.36 -9.69 24.42
N SER A 156 4.13 -9.97 24.88
CA SER A 156 2.91 -9.29 24.42
C SER A 156 2.83 -7.81 24.82
N GLN A 157 3.61 -7.41 25.83
CA GLN A 157 3.69 -6.02 26.31
C GLN A 157 4.82 -5.23 25.63
N GLY A 158 5.67 -5.89 24.84
CA GLY A 158 6.75 -5.27 24.10
C GLY A 158 6.25 -4.21 23.11
N LYS A 159 7.04 -3.16 22.90
CA LYS A 159 6.71 -2.05 21.99
C LYS A 159 7.91 -1.70 21.12
N GLY A 160 7.64 -1.27 19.90
CA GLY A 160 8.70 -0.94 18.95
C GLY A 160 9.41 -2.18 18.43
N LEU A 161 10.58 -1.99 17.82
CA LEU A 161 11.29 -3.04 17.09
C LEU A 161 11.56 -4.29 17.95
N PHE A 162 12.12 -4.14 19.16
CA PHE A 162 12.59 -5.30 19.93
C PHE A 162 11.44 -6.12 20.52
N GLY A 163 10.38 -5.47 21.00
CA GLY A 163 9.16 -6.14 21.44
C GLY A 163 8.47 -6.91 20.32
N ASP A 164 8.32 -6.26 19.16
CA ASP A 164 7.75 -6.86 17.96
C ASP A 164 8.56 -8.09 17.49
N ARG A 165 9.90 -8.01 17.53
CA ARG A 165 10.78 -9.14 17.19
C ARG A 165 10.69 -10.27 18.20
N ARG A 166 10.66 -9.97 19.50
CA ARG A 166 10.53 -11.00 20.53
C ARG A 166 9.20 -11.74 20.41
N SER A 167 8.10 -11.01 20.34
CA SER A 167 6.77 -11.58 20.09
C SER A 167 6.76 -12.45 18.85
N GLY A 168 7.39 -11.97 17.77
CA GLY A 168 7.39 -12.72 16.53
C GLY A 168 8.21 -14.00 16.57
N LEU A 169 9.35 -14.01 17.25
CA LEU A 169 10.15 -15.23 17.48
C LEU A 169 9.43 -16.20 18.42
N SER A 170 8.73 -15.72 19.45
CA SER A 170 7.91 -16.55 20.34
C SER A 170 6.77 -17.22 19.58
N ALA A 171 6.03 -16.46 18.78
CA ALA A 171 5.01 -17.02 17.89
C ALA A 171 5.65 -18.00 16.89
N GLN A 172 6.84 -17.68 16.37
CA GLN A 172 7.55 -18.53 15.43
C GLN A 172 7.80 -19.92 16.02
N SER A 173 8.32 -19.91 17.24
CA SER A 173 8.63 -21.08 18.05
C SER A 173 7.36 -21.87 18.42
N ALA A 174 6.26 -21.20 18.76
CA ALA A 174 5.01 -21.87 19.12
C ALA A 174 4.40 -22.68 17.96
N ASP A 175 4.45 -22.18 16.73
CA ASP A 175 4.00 -22.96 15.57
C ASP A 175 4.94 -24.15 15.31
N TYR A 176 6.25 -24.00 15.52
CA TYR A 176 7.19 -25.12 15.43
C TYR A 176 6.88 -26.21 16.45
N CYS A 177 6.47 -25.84 17.67
CA CYS A 177 6.04 -26.81 18.68
C CYS A 177 4.77 -27.58 18.34
N THR A 178 3.90 -27.03 17.48
CA THR A 178 2.58 -27.60 17.23
C THR A 178 2.46 -28.27 15.87
N SER A 179 3.09 -27.74 14.82
CA SER A 179 3.01 -28.30 13.46
C SER A 179 4.07 -27.73 12.52
N GLY A 180 4.85 -28.60 11.88
CA GLY A 180 5.77 -28.23 10.80
C GLY A 180 5.07 -27.54 9.61
N ASN A 181 3.81 -27.85 9.31
CA ASN A 181 3.06 -27.20 8.23
C ASN A 181 2.82 -25.71 8.49
N LYS A 182 2.53 -25.32 9.75
CA LYS A 182 2.39 -23.90 10.12
C LYS A 182 3.71 -23.15 9.95
N VAL A 183 4.82 -23.81 10.25
CA VAL A 183 6.16 -23.26 10.03
C VAL A 183 6.44 -23.05 8.55
N LEU A 184 6.14 -24.03 7.71
CA LEU A 184 6.31 -23.92 6.25
C LEU A 184 5.42 -22.81 5.67
N ALA A 185 4.14 -22.77 6.05
CA ALA A 185 3.21 -21.71 5.64
C ALA A 185 3.72 -20.32 6.03
N ARG A 186 4.25 -20.19 7.26
CA ARG A 186 4.84 -18.94 7.74
C ARG A 186 6.09 -18.56 6.95
N GLY A 187 6.99 -19.50 6.70
CA GLY A 187 8.24 -19.26 5.98
C GLY A 187 7.98 -18.67 4.60
N ASP A 188 7.15 -19.35 3.82
CA ASP A 188 6.78 -18.91 2.46
C ASP A 188 6.07 -17.56 2.48
N TYR A 189 5.10 -17.39 3.38
CA TYR A 189 4.39 -16.12 3.52
C TYR A 189 5.31 -14.98 3.93
N ARG A 190 6.25 -15.20 4.86
CA ARG A 190 7.21 -14.16 5.28
C ARG A 190 8.11 -13.73 4.13
N ALA A 191 8.55 -14.66 3.29
CA ALA A 191 9.34 -14.33 2.11
C ALA A 191 8.56 -13.40 1.16
N LEU A 192 7.30 -13.73 0.87
CA LEU A 192 6.40 -12.86 0.08
C LEU A 192 6.20 -11.49 0.75
N ALA A 193 5.84 -11.48 2.03
CA ALA A 193 5.52 -10.27 2.77
C ALA A 193 6.72 -9.31 2.88
N LYS A 194 7.92 -9.85 3.17
CA LYS A 194 9.16 -9.09 3.20
C LYS A 194 9.41 -8.40 1.87
N ARG A 195 9.30 -9.15 0.79
CA ARG A 195 9.52 -8.64 -0.56
C ARG A 195 8.49 -7.56 -0.91
N PHE A 196 7.21 -7.83 -0.69
CA PHE A 196 6.14 -6.85 -0.92
C PHE A 196 6.38 -5.56 -0.16
N ASN A 197 6.70 -5.65 1.13
CA ASN A 197 6.93 -4.48 1.96
C ASN A 197 8.18 -3.69 1.58
N SER A 198 9.22 -4.38 1.11
CA SER A 198 10.46 -3.72 0.66
C SER A 198 10.36 -3.07 -0.71
N GLU A 199 9.61 -3.67 -1.65
CA GLU A 199 9.56 -3.24 -3.04
C GLU A 199 8.35 -2.35 -3.35
N LEU A 200 7.18 -2.60 -2.73
CA LEU A 200 5.90 -2.04 -3.17
C LEU A 200 5.14 -1.25 -2.08
N ALA A 201 5.15 -1.70 -0.83
CA ALA A 201 4.28 -1.14 0.21
C ALA A 201 4.48 0.37 0.43
N GLY A 202 3.37 1.09 0.51
CA GLY A 202 3.36 2.54 0.72
C GLY A 202 3.72 3.36 -0.52
N LEU A 203 4.04 2.75 -1.66
CA LEU A 203 4.17 3.43 -2.95
C LEU A 203 2.86 3.28 -3.73
N PHE A 204 2.42 4.32 -4.44
CA PHE A 204 1.18 4.25 -5.21
C PHE A 204 1.30 3.22 -6.36
N PRO A 205 0.33 2.30 -6.57
CA PRO A 205 -1.00 2.24 -5.98
C PRO A 205 -1.13 1.44 -4.66
N PHE A 206 -0.07 0.79 -4.19
CA PHE A 206 0.00 0.06 -2.90
C PHE A 206 0.17 0.99 -1.69
N GLY A 207 -0.30 2.22 -1.80
CA GLY A 207 -0.14 3.29 -0.83
C GLY A 207 -0.88 4.54 -1.27
N PRO A 208 -0.90 5.59 -0.44
CA PRO A 208 -1.58 6.84 -0.78
C PRO A 208 -1.05 7.47 -2.07
N ALA A 209 -1.93 8.10 -2.85
CA ALA A 209 -1.54 8.80 -4.08
C ALA A 209 -0.56 9.96 -3.85
N SER A 210 -0.46 10.49 -2.63
CA SER A 210 0.54 11.51 -2.28
C SER A 210 1.98 10.98 -2.27
N ASN A 211 2.16 9.66 -2.21
CA ASN A 211 3.48 9.03 -2.14
C ASN A 211 4.04 8.81 -3.56
N GLY A 212 5.33 8.46 -3.62
CA GLY A 212 5.99 8.09 -4.87
C GLY A 212 5.33 6.88 -5.56
N ASP A 213 5.51 6.80 -6.87
CA ASP A 213 5.00 5.68 -7.67
C ASP A 213 5.80 4.40 -7.42
N ALA A 214 5.09 3.28 -7.29
CA ALA A 214 5.70 1.96 -7.32
C ALA A 214 6.33 1.74 -8.70
N PRO A 215 7.63 1.38 -8.81
CA PRO A 215 8.27 1.20 -10.11
C PRO A 215 7.58 0.11 -10.93
N LEU A 216 7.19 0.41 -12.17
CA LEU A 216 6.48 -0.54 -13.05
C LEU A 216 7.21 -1.87 -13.20
N ALA A 217 8.55 -1.84 -13.32
CA ALA A 217 9.38 -3.03 -13.43
C ALA A 217 9.37 -3.88 -12.15
N ALA A 218 9.37 -3.25 -10.97
CA ALA A 218 9.30 -3.95 -9.69
C ALA A 218 7.94 -4.61 -9.51
N VAL A 219 6.85 -3.90 -9.81
CA VAL A 219 5.48 -4.44 -9.77
C VAL A 219 5.33 -5.60 -10.75
N LYS A 220 5.73 -5.42 -12.01
CA LYS A 220 5.66 -6.49 -13.00
C LYS A 220 6.40 -7.75 -12.55
N ARG A 221 7.66 -7.61 -12.10
CA ARG A 221 8.47 -8.73 -11.62
C ARG A 221 7.81 -9.40 -10.41
N PHE A 222 7.32 -8.61 -9.46
CA PHE A 222 6.63 -9.14 -8.28
C PHE A 222 5.43 -10.01 -8.64
N PHE A 223 4.55 -9.54 -9.52
CA PHE A 223 3.33 -10.29 -9.88
C PHE A 223 3.60 -11.48 -10.80
N LEU A 224 4.62 -11.42 -11.66
CA LEU A 224 5.06 -12.59 -12.43
C LEU A 224 5.58 -13.71 -11.52
N ASP A 225 6.38 -13.37 -10.50
CA ASP A 225 6.86 -14.36 -9.53
C ASP A 225 5.71 -14.87 -8.64
N TYR A 226 4.80 -13.97 -8.23
CA TYR A 226 3.65 -14.32 -7.40
C TYR A 226 2.71 -15.33 -8.07
N ALA A 227 2.50 -15.19 -9.39
CA ALA A 227 1.65 -16.11 -10.15
C ALA A 227 2.05 -17.59 -9.97
N GLY A 228 3.35 -17.88 -9.90
CA GLY A 228 3.86 -19.26 -9.72
C GLY A 228 3.68 -19.85 -8.32
N GLN A 229 3.45 -19.01 -7.29
CA GLN A 229 3.34 -19.44 -5.89
C GLN A 229 1.95 -19.20 -5.27
N ARG A 230 1.06 -18.47 -5.96
CA ARG A 230 -0.26 -18.05 -5.47
C ARG A 230 -1.10 -19.19 -4.90
N GLU A 231 -1.33 -20.24 -5.70
CA GLU A 231 -2.19 -21.37 -5.29
C GLU A 231 -1.57 -22.15 -4.12
N GLY A 232 -0.26 -22.43 -4.19
CA GLY A 232 0.45 -23.18 -3.14
C GLY A 232 0.46 -22.43 -1.81
N LEU A 233 0.70 -21.11 -1.85
CA LEU A 233 0.69 -20.28 -0.66
C LEU A 233 -0.70 -20.18 -0.04
N ARG A 234 -1.75 -19.99 -0.85
CA ARG A 234 -3.13 -19.92 -0.37
C ARG A 234 -3.53 -21.20 0.38
N LYS A 235 -3.27 -22.37 -0.22
CA LYS A 235 -3.50 -23.67 0.43
C LYS A 235 -2.75 -23.79 1.77
N LYS A 236 -1.47 -23.38 1.81
CA LYS A 236 -0.68 -23.41 3.05
C LYS A 236 -1.29 -22.50 4.13
N VAL A 237 -1.69 -21.28 3.78
CA VAL A 237 -2.33 -20.33 4.72
C VAL A 237 -3.66 -20.87 5.25
N GLU A 238 -4.50 -21.44 4.39
CA GLU A 238 -5.78 -22.05 4.78
C GLU A 238 -5.57 -23.21 5.78
N THR A 239 -4.56 -24.04 5.55
CA THR A 239 -4.24 -25.17 6.46
C THR A 239 -3.57 -24.74 7.77
N ALA A 240 -2.94 -23.55 7.82
CA ALA A 240 -2.22 -23.10 9.01
C ALA A 240 -3.15 -22.71 10.19
N GLY A 241 -4.44 -22.51 9.92
CA GLY A 241 -5.49 -22.36 10.93
C GLY A 241 -6.16 -20.98 10.94
N ASN A 242 -7.08 -20.78 11.88
CA ASN A 242 -8.01 -19.63 11.89
C ASN A 242 -7.73 -18.61 13.01
N SER A 243 -6.46 -18.42 13.39
CA SER A 243 -6.13 -17.36 14.36
C SER A 243 -6.42 -15.98 13.74
N LYS A 244 -6.68 -14.96 14.57
CA LYS A 244 -6.84 -13.55 14.11
C LYS A 244 -5.73 -13.10 13.18
N ARG A 245 -4.56 -13.69 13.35
CA ARG A 245 -3.37 -13.42 12.59
C ARG A 245 -3.41 -14.03 11.19
N TRP A 246 -3.73 -15.31 11.08
CA TRP A 246 -3.91 -15.97 9.79
C TRP A 246 -5.09 -15.37 9.00
N GLN A 247 -6.12 -14.86 9.69
CA GLN A 247 -7.19 -14.08 9.06
C GLN A 247 -6.69 -12.79 8.40
N LYS A 248 -5.78 -12.05 9.05
CA LYS A 248 -5.15 -10.86 8.44
C LYS A 248 -4.29 -11.22 7.24
N VAL A 249 -3.57 -12.35 7.32
CA VAL A 249 -2.77 -12.87 6.20
C VAL A 249 -3.67 -13.25 5.02
N ALA A 250 -4.76 -13.97 5.28
CA ALA A 250 -5.75 -14.33 4.26
C ALA A 250 -6.35 -13.10 3.60
N ALA A 251 -6.80 -12.11 4.39
CA ALA A 251 -7.36 -10.86 3.85
C ALA A 251 -6.35 -10.07 2.99
N PHE A 252 -5.08 -10.04 3.38
CA PHE A 252 -4.02 -9.46 2.55
C PHE A 252 -3.84 -10.25 1.24
N LEU A 253 -3.84 -11.58 1.28
CA LEU A 253 -3.76 -12.41 0.07
C LEU A 253 -4.97 -12.22 -0.83
N ASP A 254 -6.18 -12.00 -0.30
CA ASP A 254 -7.36 -11.69 -1.10
C ASP A 254 -7.21 -10.36 -1.85
N GLN A 255 -6.70 -9.33 -1.19
CA GLN A 255 -6.38 -8.04 -1.84
C GLN A 255 -5.27 -8.18 -2.88
N LEU A 256 -4.25 -8.99 -2.58
CA LEU A 256 -3.14 -9.24 -3.50
C LEU A 256 -3.58 -10.03 -4.73
N ASP A 257 -4.49 -10.98 -4.54
CA ASP A 257 -5.12 -11.78 -5.58
C ASP A 257 -5.93 -10.90 -6.54
N ALA A 258 -6.78 -10.01 -6.01
CA ALA A 258 -7.52 -9.05 -6.83
C ALA A 258 -6.58 -8.13 -7.64
N ALA A 259 -5.51 -7.64 -7.01
CA ALA A 259 -4.49 -6.86 -7.72
C ALA A 259 -3.77 -7.69 -8.79
N ALA A 260 -3.48 -8.97 -8.52
CA ALA A 260 -2.87 -9.87 -9.49
C ALA A 260 -3.80 -10.10 -10.68
N ASP A 261 -5.09 -10.35 -10.46
CA ASP A 261 -6.05 -10.59 -11.52
C ASP A 261 -6.17 -9.39 -12.47
N PHE A 262 -6.23 -8.17 -11.92
CA PHE A 262 -6.19 -6.93 -12.70
C PHE A 262 -4.87 -6.75 -13.49
N LEU A 263 -3.72 -6.95 -12.84
CA LEU A 263 -2.41 -6.68 -13.45
C LEU A 263 -1.98 -7.76 -14.46
N ASN A 264 -2.38 -9.01 -14.26
CA ASN A 264 -2.07 -10.13 -15.15
C ASN A 264 -2.69 -9.98 -16.54
N ALA A 265 -3.78 -9.21 -16.65
CA ALA A 265 -4.38 -8.89 -17.94
C ALA A 265 -3.69 -7.74 -18.69
N SER A 266 -2.71 -7.07 -18.06
CA SER A 266 -2.09 -5.85 -18.60
C SER A 266 -0.57 -5.77 -18.32
N LEU A 267 -0.16 -5.10 -17.24
CA LEU A 267 1.25 -4.87 -16.89
C LEU A 267 2.05 -6.17 -16.77
N ALA A 268 1.44 -7.20 -16.17
CA ALA A 268 2.03 -8.49 -15.86
C ALA A 268 1.56 -9.63 -16.80
N ALA A 269 1.05 -9.32 -17.99
CA ALA A 269 0.59 -10.30 -18.99
C ALA A 269 1.70 -11.18 -19.63
N GLY A 270 2.89 -11.23 -19.04
CA GLY A 270 4.06 -11.97 -19.51
C GLY A 270 5.26 -11.08 -19.82
N VAL A 271 6.09 -11.49 -20.78
CA VAL A 271 7.35 -10.80 -21.12
C VAL A 271 7.09 -9.39 -21.64
N LYS A 272 6.10 -9.23 -22.53
CA LYS A 272 5.64 -7.91 -23.00
C LYS A 272 4.41 -7.51 -22.21
N SER A 273 4.45 -6.31 -21.63
CA SER A 273 3.27 -5.72 -21.00
C SER A 273 2.27 -5.31 -22.07
N GLN A 274 0.99 -5.43 -21.76
CA GLN A 274 -0.10 -5.03 -22.65
C GLN A 274 -0.72 -3.71 -22.16
N PRO A 275 -1.25 -2.87 -23.07
CA PRO A 275 -2.05 -1.73 -22.67
C PRO A 275 -3.31 -2.18 -21.92
N LEU A 276 -3.93 -1.23 -21.23
CA LEU A 276 -5.29 -1.37 -20.73
C LEU A 276 -6.23 -0.75 -21.75
N GLY A 277 -7.18 -1.53 -22.26
CA GLY A 277 -8.24 -0.96 -23.07
C GLY A 277 -9.22 -0.22 -22.17
N LEU A 278 -9.70 0.92 -22.63
CA LEU A 278 -10.70 1.75 -21.98
C LEU A 278 -11.85 1.95 -22.94
N ASP A 279 -13.08 1.73 -22.49
CA ASP A 279 -14.27 2.30 -23.13
C ASP A 279 -14.84 3.41 -22.25
N VAL A 280 -14.94 4.60 -22.84
CA VAL A 280 -15.23 5.85 -22.13
C VAL A 280 -16.66 6.27 -22.38
N GLY A 281 -17.50 6.09 -21.36
CA GLY A 281 -18.89 6.55 -21.35
C GLY A 281 -18.98 8.02 -20.95
N PHE A 282 -19.05 8.90 -21.95
CA PHE A 282 -19.29 10.33 -21.74
C PHE A 282 -20.74 10.61 -21.32
N ARG A 283 -20.95 11.65 -20.47
CA ARG A 283 -22.28 12.08 -19.99
C ARG A 283 -23.07 10.94 -19.35
N TYR A 284 -22.43 10.21 -18.44
CA TYR A 284 -22.95 8.95 -17.90
C TYR A 284 -24.35 9.06 -17.26
N LEU A 285 -24.67 10.17 -16.57
CA LEU A 285 -26.01 10.38 -16.03
C LEU A 285 -26.79 11.46 -16.80
N PRO A 286 -28.09 11.25 -17.09
CA PRO A 286 -28.94 12.25 -17.74
C PRO A 286 -29.03 13.58 -16.98
N GLY A 287 -28.92 13.53 -15.64
CA GLY A 287 -28.88 14.71 -14.79
C GLY A 287 -27.68 15.61 -15.05
N ASP A 288 -26.56 15.06 -15.55
CA ASP A 288 -25.39 15.87 -15.91
C ASP A 288 -25.69 16.79 -17.11
N ALA A 289 -26.82 16.64 -17.81
CA ALA A 289 -27.31 17.57 -18.84
C ALA A 289 -28.37 18.57 -18.33
N ASP A 290 -28.73 18.53 -17.04
CA ASP A 290 -29.74 19.42 -16.46
C ASP A 290 -29.24 20.89 -16.47
N PRO A 291 -29.95 21.82 -17.14
CA PRO A 291 -29.64 23.24 -17.12
C PRO A 291 -29.58 23.85 -15.70
N ALA A 292 -30.24 23.23 -14.71
CA ALA A 292 -30.18 23.60 -13.30
C ALA A 292 -28.84 23.24 -12.64
N LEU A 293 -28.10 22.23 -13.14
CA LEU A 293 -26.79 21.78 -12.65
C LEU A 293 -25.61 22.49 -13.32
N GLY A 294 -25.79 23.78 -13.61
CA GLY A 294 -24.67 24.68 -13.86
C GLY A 294 -23.96 24.45 -15.19
N GLY A 295 -24.64 24.64 -16.33
CA GLY A 295 -23.96 24.93 -17.61
C GLY A 295 -23.25 23.76 -18.31
N SER A 296 -23.34 22.53 -17.78
CA SER A 296 -22.83 21.30 -18.41
C SER A 296 -23.47 20.99 -19.77
N SER A 297 -24.73 21.39 -19.98
CA SER A 297 -25.42 21.32 -21.28
C SER A 297 -24.82 22.24 -22.36
N GLN A 298 -23.95 23.17 -21.99
CA GLN A 298 -23.27 24.09 -22.91
C GLN A 298 -21.86 23.60 -23.30
N LEU A 299 -21.49 22.39 -22.88
CA LEU A 299 -20.30 21.68 -23.36
C LEU A 299 -20.52 21.18 -24.78
N ILE A 300 -19.59 21.52 -25.67
CA ILE A 300 -19.61 21.13 -27.08
C ILE A 300 -18.65 19.99 -27.40
N ALA A 301 -17.61 19.78 -26.58
CA ALA A 301 -16.67 18.69 -26.74
C ALA A 301 -16.16 18.17 -25.39
N TRP A 302 -15.96 16.85 -25.32
CA TRP A 302 -15.28 16.13 -24.25
C TRP A 302 -14.23 15.25 -24.92
N GLU A 303 -13.00 15.31 -24.45
CA GLU A 303 -11.89 14.54 -25.01
C GLU A 303 -11.13 13.88 -23.86
N PHE A 304 -10.92 12.58 -23.96
CA PHE A 304 -10.13 11.80 -23.02
C PHE A 304 -8.92 11.25 -23.76
N GLU A 305 -7.73 11.69 -23.38
CA GLU A 305 -6.49 11.44 -24.11
C GLU A 305 -5.52 10.58 -23.29
N SER A 306 -4.79 9.72 -23.99
CA SER A 306 -3.59 9.09 -23.49
C SER A 306 -2.53 8.87 -24.57
N GLY A 307 -1.43 9.60 -24.46
CA GLY A 307 -0.42 9.65 -25.52
C GLY A 307 -1.06 10.15 -26.81
N ASP A 308 -1.00 9.35 -27.87
CA ASP A 308 -1.60 9.66 -29.17
C ASP A 308 -3.04 9.12 -29.33
N ASN A 309 -3.57 8.41 -28.31
CA ASN A 309 -4.91 7.84 -28.36
C ASN A 309 -5.92 8.82 -27.75
N ILE A 310 -7.07 8.99 -28.41
CA ILE A 310 -8.11 9.93 -27.99
C ILE A 310 -9.46 9.24 -28.08
N ALA A 311 -10.23 9.29 -26.99
CA ALA A 311 -11.67 9.07 -27.00
C ALA A 311 -12.38 10.42 -26.94
N SER A 312 -13.44 10.63 -27.71
CA SER A 312 -14.11 11.94 -27.74
C SER A 312 -15.61 11.89 -27.97
N TYR A 313 -16.26 12.95 -27.51
CA TYR A 313 -17.68 13.19 -27.69
C TYR A 313 -17.92 14.66 -28.05
N PRO A 314 -18.84 14.98 -28.99
CA PRO A 314 -19.67 14.04 -29.77
C PRO A 314 -18.97 13.48 -31.01
N ASN A 315 -19.47 12.35 -31.52
CA ASN A 315 -19.08 11.72 -32.80
C ASN A 315 -17.62 11.23 -32.91
N GLY A 316 -16.92 11.03 -31.80
CA GLY A 316 -15.60 10.39 -31.75
C GLY A 316 -15.66 8.91 -31.41
N GLU A 317 -14.48 8.27 -31.40
CA GLU A 317 -14.32 6.94 -30.80
C GLU A 317 -14.46 7.05 -29.28
N THR A 318 -15.06 6.06 -28.63
CA THR A 318 -15.14 5.99 -27.15
C THR A 318 -14.08 5.08 -26.55
N ALA A 319 -13.49 4.23 -27.38
CA ALA A 319 -12.47 3.28 -26.97
C ALA A 319 -11.07 3.85 -27.17
N LEU A 320 -10.17 3.62 -26.21
CA LEU A 320 -8.75 3.92 -26.36
C LEU A 320 -7.87 2.94 -25.58
N ASN A 321 -6.59 2.85 -25.94
CA ASN A 321 -5.62 2.03 -25.21
C ASN A 321 -4.70 2.92 -24.36
N TRP A 322 -4.69 2.70 -23.05
CA TRP A 322 -3.77 3.35 -22.12
C TRP A 322 -2.57 2.46 -21.85
N GLN A 323 -1.35 2.98 -22.04
CA GLN A 323 -0.12 2.29 -21.61
C GLN A 323 0.37 2.82 -20.26
N PHE A 324 0.89 1.93 -19.43
CA PHE A 324 1.50 2.31 -18.16
C PHE A 324 2.62 3.33 -18.36
N GLY A 325 2.58 4.41 -17.58
CA GLY A 325 3.47 5.56 -17.70
C GLY A 325 3.01 6.66 -18.66
N GLN A 326 1.99 6.42 -19.49
CA GLN A 326 1.39 7.50 -20.28
C GLN A 326 0.52 8.39 -19.38
N PRO A 327 0.60 9.72 -19.55
CA PRO A 327 -0.32 10.63 -18.88
C PRO A 327 -1.75 10.39 -19.41
N VAL A 328 -2.72 10.86 -18.62
CA VAL A 328 -4.12 10.95 -19.05
C VAL A 328 -4.63 12.37 -18.84
N THR A 329 -5.45 12.83 -19.78
CA THR A 329 -6.08 14.15 -19.71
C THR A 329 -7.53 14.03 -20.12
N LEU A 330 -8.45 14.56 -19.29
CA LEU A 330 -9.83 14.84 -19.68
C LEU A 330 -9.95 16.33 -19.98
N THR A 331 -10.33 16.68 -21.20
CA THR A 331 -10.53 18.05 -21.66
C THR A 331 -12.01 18.30 -21.97
N LEU A 332 -12.51 19.43 -21.51
CA LEU A 332 -13.92 19.81 -21.55
C LEU A 332 -14.04 21.20 -22.17
N GLN A 333 -14.75 21.33 -23.28
CA GLN A 333 -14.87 22.59 -24.00
C GLN A 333 -16.29 23.15 -23.98
N TRP A 334 -16.43 24.38 -23.51
CA TRP A 334 -17.70 25.13 -23.55
C TRP A 334 -17.89 25.85 -24.89
N ALA A 335 -19.15 25.98 -25.31
CA ALA A 335 -19.52 26.71 -26.52
C ALA A 335 -19.01 28.16 -26.51
N ALA A 336 -18.68 28.70 -27.70
CA ALA A 336 -18.25 30.09 -27.84
C ALA A 336 -19.25 31.11 -27.25
N LEU A 337 -20.55 30.82 -27.41
CA LEU A 337 -21.68 31.61 -26.91
C LEU A 337 -22.23 31.13 -25.56
N SER A 338 -21.49 30.25 -24.87
CA SER A 338 -21.85 29.80 -23.52
C SER A 338 -21.96 30.99 -22.57
N GLY A 339 -23.07 31.05 -21.82
CA GLY A 339 -23.24 32.00 -20.72
C GLY A 339 -22.35 31.70 -19.52
N TYR A 340 -21.67 30.55 -19.54
CA TYR A 340 -20.74 30.11 -18.51
C TYR A 340 -19.32 30.00 -19.05
N ARG A 341 -18.33 30.25 -18.20
CA ARG A 341 -16.94 29.84 -18.42
C ARG A 341 -16.41 29.06 -17.23
N PRO A 342 -15.57 28.05 -17.45
CA PRO A 342 -14.83 27.43 -16.35
C PRO A 342 -13.99 28.47 -15.61
N GLN A 343 -13.80 28.21 -14.33
CA GLN A 343 -13.00 29.02 -13.43
C GLN A 343 -12.01 28.11 -12.71
N ALA A 344 -10.74 28.52 -12.67
CA ALA A 344 -9.71 27.81 -11.93
C ALA A 344 -10.04 27.77 -10.43
N ASP A 345 -9.64 26.68 -9.78
CA ASP A 345 -9.81 26.46 -8.34
C ASP A 345 -8.47 26.05 -7.73
N GLU A 346 -7.91 26.90 -6.88
CA GLU A 346 -6.62 26.63 -6.21
C GLU A 346 -6.67 25.39 -5.32
N THR A 347 -7.87 24.93 -4.92
CA THR A 347 -8.04 23.71 -4.13
C THR A 347 -8.06 22.44 -4.99
N GLN A 348 -8.22 22.56 -6.31
CA GLN A 348 -8.21 21.45 -7.26
C GLN A 348 -6.93 21.47 -8.08
N SER A 349 -5.84 20.91 -7.53
CA SER A 349 -4.51 20.92 -8.19
C SER A 349 -4.44 20.19 -9.53
N HIS A 350 -5.45 19.40 -9.88
CA HIS A 350 -5.54 18.66 -11.14
C HIS A 350 -6.32 19.42 -12.23
N LEU A 351 -7.04 20.49 -11.87
CA LEU A 351 -7.85 21.29 -12.79
C LEU A 351 -7.00 22.42 -13.37
N ASP A 352 -6.86 22.43 -14.68
CA ASP A 352 -6.35 23.56 -15.45
C ASP A 352 -7.49 24.21 -16.24
N VAL A 353 -7.48 25.53 -16.34
CA VAL A 353 -8.54 26.29 -17.03
C VAL A 353 -7.91 27.29 -17.99
N ASP A 354 -8.20 27.10 -19.28
CA ASP A 354 -7.82 28.01 -20.35
C ASP A 354 -9.09 28.51 -21.07
N ASP A 355 -9.45 29.76 -20.79
CA ASP A 355 -10.64 30.45 -21.29
C ASP A 355 -11.97 29.68 -21.17
N ARG A 356 -12.28 28.85 -22.18
CA ARG A 356 -13.50 28.04 -22.32
C ARG A 356 -13.25 26.56 -22.13
N THR A 357 -12.04 26.19 -21.78
CA THR A 357 -11.60 24.81 -21.65
C THR A 357 -11.23 24.54 -20.19
N ALA A 358 -11.71 23.43 -19.66
CA ALA A 358 -11.27 22.87 -18.40
C ALA A 358 -10.60 21.52 -18.67
N SER A 359 -9.42 21.29 -18.09
CA SER A 359 -8.66 20.07 -18.28
C SER A 359 -8.29 19.46 -16.92
N PHE A 360 -8.56 18.18 -16.76
CA PHE A 360 -8.10 17.38 -15.62
C PHE A 360 -6.99 16.46 -16.07
N SER A 361 -5.81 16.57 -15.47
CA SER A 361 -4.66 15.76 -15.87
C SER A 361 -4.01 14.99 -14.72
N ALA A 362 -3.58 13.77 -15.05
CA ALA A 362 -2.75 12.95 -14.17
C ALA A 362 -1.51 12.47 -14.93
N LYS A 363 -0.40 12.37 -14.19
CA LYS A 363 0.92 11.98 -14.71
C LYS A 363 1.55 10.92 -13.80
N GLY A 364 2.66 10.36 -14.25
CA GLY A 364 3.42 9.32 -13.53
C GLY A 364 3.16 7.92 -14.09
N ALA A 365 3.82 6.93 -13.49
CA ALA A 365 3.74 5.52 -13.88
C ALA A 365 2.29 4.98 -13.86
N TRP A 366 1.47 5.55 -12.98
CA TRP A 366 0.11 5.11 -12.68
C TRP A 366 -0.94 6.19 -12.94
N ALA A 367 -0.72 7.03 -13.96
CA ALA A 367 -1.55 8.21 -14.23
C ALA A 367 -3.06 7.92 -14.30
N LEU A 368 -3.49 6.86 -15.00
CA LEU A 368 -4.91 6.49 -15.08
C LEU A 368 -5.48 6.15 -13.70
N LEU A 369 -4.81 5.27 -12.95
CA LEU A 369 -5.25 4.90 -11.60
C LEU A 369 -5.28 6.11 -10.66
N ARG A 370 -4.37 7.07 -10.86
CA ARG A 370 -4.32 8.31 -10.10
C ARG A 370 -5.50 9.22 -10.40
N LEU A 371 -5.87 9.36 -11.68
CA LEU A 371 -7.06 10.10 -12.09
C LEU A 371 -8.32 9.45 -11.49
N ILE A 372 -8.44 8.12 -11.61
CA ILE A 372 -9.55 7.37 -11.00
C ILE A 372 -9.58 7.59 -9.50
N ASN A 373 -8.46 7.43 -8.79
CA ASN A 373 -8.38 7.63 -7.34
C ASN A 373 -8.80 9.04 -6.92
N ALA A 374 -8.46 10.06 -7.69
CA ALA A 374 -8.81 11.46 -7.39
C ALA A 374 -10.29 11.78 -7.64
N HIS A 375 -10.91 11.12 -8.61
CA HIS A 375 -12.24 11.50 -9.10
C HIS A 375 -13.32 10.43 -8.93
N ARG A 376 -13.03 9.25 -8.37
CA ARG A 376 -14.02 8.17 -8.20
C ARG A 376 -15.27 8.66 -7.47
N ASP A 377 -16.44 8.53 -8.09
CA ASP A 377 -17.73 8.83 -7.45
C ASP A 377 -18.12 7.63 -6.59
N THR A 378 -18.08 7.81 -5.27
CA THR A 378 -18.42 6.76 -4.30
C THR A 378 -19.89 6.79 -3.90
N ASN A 379 -20.73 7.61 -4.54
CA ASN A 379 -22.16 7.66 -4.25
C ASN A 379 -22.84 6.35 -4.71
N PRO A 380 -23.47 5.58 -3.80
CA PRO A 380 -24.13 4.32 -4.15
C PRO A 380 -25.22 4.46 -5.22
N GLY A 381 -25.87 5.63 -5.33
CA GLY A 381 -26.91 5.88 -6.33
C GLY A 381 -26.40 6.11 -7.76
N VAL A 382 -25.08 6.11 -7.97
CA VAL A 382 -24.43 6.33 -9.27
C VAL A 382 -23.82 5.05 -9.83
N ALA A 383 -23.59 4.03 -8.98
CA ALA A 383 -23.08 2.74 -9.42
C ALA A 383 -24.01 2.08 -10.44
N ASP A 384 -23.43 1.39 -11.42
CA ASP A 384 -24.19 0.61 -12.40
C ASP A 384 -24.60 -0.74 -11.78
N PRO A 385 -25.89 -1.00 -11.54
CA PRO A 385 -26.32 -2.27 -10.94
C PRO A 385 -26.15 -3.47 -11.90
N LEU A 386 -25.89 -3.23 -13.18
CA LEU A 386 -25.68 -4.26 -14.20
C LEU A 386 -24.20 -4.49 -14.53
N ASN A 387 -23.31 -3.61 -14.06
CA ASN A 387 -21.86 -3.71 -14.27
C ASN A 387 -21.09 -3.14 -13.07
N ASP A 388 -20.75 -4.00 -12.11
CA ASP A 388 -19.99 -3.66 -10.91
C ASP A 388 -18.51 -3.32 -11.18
N SER A 389 -17.97 -3.76 -12.31
CA SER A 389 -16.60 -3.45 -12.76
C SER A 389 -16.43 -1.99 -13.25
N ARG A 390 -17.55 -1.34 -13.62
CA ARG A 390 -17.55 0.01 -14.18
C ARG A 390 -17.13 1.04 -13.15
N VAL A 391 -16.08 1.80 -13.49
CA VAL A 391 -15.62 2.91 -12.66
C VAL A 391 -16.34 4.18 -13.08
N ILE A 392 -16.99 4.86 -12.14
CA ILE A 392 -17.56 6.19 -12.38
C ILE A 392 -16.64 7.25 -11.76
N ALA A 393 -16.22 8.21 -12.57
CA ALA A 393 -15.44 9.37 -12.14
C ALA A 393 -16.28 10.65 -12.23
N ALA A 394 -16.32 11.43 -11.16
CA ALA A 394 -17.00 12.71 -11.07
C ALA A 394 -16.01 13.89 -11.06
N PHE A 395 -16.33 14.90 -11.86
CA PHE A 395 -15.54 16.11 -12.02
C PHE A 395 -16.44 17.32 -11.70
N ASP A 396 -16.05 18.07 -10.68
CA ASP A 396 -16.73 19.29 -10.26
C ASP A 396 -15.93 20.50 -10.75
N ILE A 397 -16.48 21.31 -11.65
CA ILE A 397 -15.81 22.47 -12.25
C ILE A 397 -16.51 23.76 -11.80
N PRO A 398 -15.86 24.67 -11.06
CA PRO A 398 -16.42 25.98 -10.77
C PRO A 398 -16.64 26.79 -12.05
N LEU A 399 -17.76 27.50 -12.11
CA LEU A 399 -18.15 28.31 -13.27
C LEU A 399 -18.41 29.76 -12.90
N LYS A 400 -18.03 30.65 -13.81
CA LYS A 400 -18.41 32.07 -13.81
C LYS A 400 -19.48 32.35 -14.86
N LEU A 401 -20.47 33.17 -14.51
CA LEU A 401 -21.47 33.69 -15.44
C LEU A 401 -20.90 34.85 -16.25
N GLN A 402 -21.13 34.85 -17.57
CA GLN A 402 -20.89 35.99 -18.45
C GLN A 402 -22.13 36.90 -18.46
N GLN A 403 -22.39 37.62 -17.35
CA GLN A 403 -23.46 38.62 -17.23
C GLN A 403 -22.89 39.96 -16.68
N PRO A 404 -23.64 41.09 -16.75
CA PRO A 404 -23.13 42.39 -16.32
C PRO A 404 -22.61 42.38 -14.87
N PRO A 405 -21.62 43.23 -14.54
CA PRO A 405 -21.02 43.26 -13.21
C PRO A 405 -22.08 43.45 -12.12
N GLY A 406 -22.17 42.50 -11.18
CA GLY A 406 -23.08 42.57 -10.02
C GLY A 406 -23.92 41.31 -9.71
N THR A 407 -23.81 40.23 -10.49
CA THR A 407 -24.50 38.95 -10.21
C THR A 407 -23.57 37.75 -10.18
N ASP A 408 -22.56 37.81 -9.31
CA ASP A 408 -21.66 36.67 -9.03
C ASP A 408 -22.38 35.59 -8.22
N LYS A 409 -23.20 34.77 -8.90
CA LYS A 409 -23.65 33.50 -8.33
C LYS A 409 -22.62 32.43 -8.69
N LYS A 410 -21.89 31.95 -7.68
CA LYS A 410 -21.05 30.76 -7.82
C LYS A 410 -21.92 29.59 -8.27
N LYS A 411 -21.59 29.01 -9.43
CA LYS A 411 -22.14 27.73 -9.90
C LYS A 411 -21.00 26.75 -10.11
N ALA A 412 -21.32 25.47 -10.13
CA ALA A 412 -20.40 24.43 -10.54
C ALA A 412 -21.11 23.52 -11.55
N ALA A 413 -20.37 23.08 -12.57
CA ALA A 413 -20.76 21.94 -13.38
C ALA A 413 -20.32 20.67 -12.67
N LYS A 414 -21.22 19.70 -12.55
CA LYS A 414 -20.88 18.34 -12.11
C LYS A 414 -21.03 17.39 -13.27
N LEU A 415 -19.94 16.71 -13.60
CA LEU A 415 -19.82 15.87 -14.78
C LEU A 415 -19.40 14.46 -14.39
N ARG A 416 -19.97 13.44 -15.03
CA ARG A 416 -19.53 12.05 -14.81
C ARG A 416 -19.08 11.37 -16.08
N LEU A 417 -18.00 10.62 -15.91
CA LEU A 417 -17.40 9.72 -16.89
C LEU A 417 -17.57 8.29 -16.39
N ALA A 418 -18.09 7.40 -17.22
CA ALA A 418 -17.96 5.97 -17.00
C ALA A 418 -16.69 5.46 -17.69
N LEU A 419 -15.94 4.63 -16.99
CA LEU A 419 -14.72 3.99 -17.47
C LEU A 419 -14.87 2.48 -17.31
N ASP A 420 -15.04 1.81 -18.44
CA ASP A 420 -14.98 0.35 -18.51
C ASP A 420 -13.54 -0.06 -18.84
N LEU A 421 -12.92 -0.79 -17.91
CA LEU A 421 -11.54 -1.27 -18.04
C LEU A 421 -11.62 -2.66 -18.69
N VAL A 422 -10.88 -2.86 -19.78
CA VAL A 422 -10.86 -4.15 -20.49
C VAL A 422 -9.42 -4.60 -20.73
N ALA A 423 -9.21 -5.90 -20.68
CA ALA A 423 -7.94 -6.48 -21.08
C ALA A 423 -7.66 -6.14 -22.55
N SER A 424 -6.39 -6.00 -22.92
CA SER A 424 -6.05 -5.96 -24.34
C SER A 424 -6.33 -7.33 -24.97
N GLY A 425 -7.24 -7.40 -25.93
CA GLY A 425 -7.47 -8.58 -26.74
C GLY A 425 -6.42 -8.73 -27.85
N ALA A 426 -6.46 -9.87 -28.55
CA ALA A 426 -5.63 -10.09 -29.74
C ALA A 426 -5.93 -9.02 -30.81
N ASP A 427 -4.90 -8.61 -31.55
CA ASP A 427 -4.99 -7.65 -32.66
C ASP A 427 -5.59 -6.28 -32.31
N GLY A 428 -5.44 -5.84 -31.04
CA GLY A 428 -5.87 -4.51 -30.59
C GLY A 428 -7.38 -4.37 -30.32
N LYS A 429 -8.12 -5.48 -30.29
CA LYS A 429 -9.54 -5.49 -29.92
C LYS A 429 -9.76 -5.47 -28.40
N PRO A 430 -10.87 -4.94 -27.90
CA PRO A 430 -11.27 -5.08 -26.49
C PRO A 430 -11.34 -6.54 -26.07
N GLY A 431 -10.65 -6.89 -24.98
CA GLY A 431 -10.68 -8.19 -24.34
C GLY A 431 -11.77 -8.29 -23.27
N ALA A 432 -11.60 -9.21 -22.32
CA ALA A 432 -12.54 -9.38 -21.21
C ALA A 432 -12.56 -8.13 -20.31
N PRO A 433 -13.73 -7.76 -19.73
CA PRO A 433 -13.81 -6.75 -18.67
C PRO A 433 -12.87 -7.05 -17.51
N LEU A 434 -12.36 -6.00 -16.88
CA LEU A 434 -11.43 -6.08 -15.76
C LEU A 434 -11.96 -5.32 -14.55
N ASP A 435 -11.97 -6.00 -13.42
CA ASP A 435 -12.31 -5.40 -12.14
C ASP A 435 -11.11 -4.61 -11.62
N LEU A 436 -11.31 -3.30 -11.42
CA LEU A 436 -10.35 -2.51 -10.67
C LEU A 436 -10.46 -2.89 -9.18
N PRO A 437 -9.36 -3.30 -8.53
CA PRO A 437 -9.38 -3.61 -7.10
C PRO A 437 -9.96 -2.44 -6.31
N ALA A 438 -10.95 -2.71 -5.46
CA ALA A 438 -11.53 -1.70 -4.57
C ALA A 438 -10.45 -1.03 -3.71
N GLN A 439 -9.45 -1.82 -3.31
CA GLN A 439 -8.26 -1.36 -2.64
C GLN A 439 -7.07 -2.24 -3.04
N PHE A 440 -5.95 -1.62 -3.40
CA PHE A 440 -4.67 -2.32 -3.52
C PHE A 440 -4.09 -2.56 -2.12
N PRO A 441 -3.46 -3.71 -1.86
CA PRO A 441 -2.90 -3.99 -0.53
C PRO A 441 -1.85 -2.92 -0.19
N ASN A 442 -1.95 -2.32 0.98
CA ASN A 442 -1.05 -1.23 1.37
C ASN A 442 0.21 -1.72 2.08
N LYS A 443 0.08 -2.83 2.82
CA LYS A 443 1.15 -3.43 3.62
C LYS A 443 0.86 -4.91 3.86
N ALA A 444 1.85 -5.76 3.66
CA ALA A 444 1.78 -7.15 4.07
C ALA A 444 1.94 -7.27 5.59
N PRO A 445 1.04 -7.97 6.30
CA PRO A 445 1.21 -8.28 7.72
C PRO A 445 2.50 -9.07 7.98
N TYR A 446 3.57 -8.40 8.39
CA TYR A 446 4.90 -9.03 8.55
C TYR A 446 5.20 -9.46 9.98
N VAL A 447 4.94 -8.58 10.94
CA VAL A 447 5.24 -8.79 12.37
C VAL A 447 4.26 -9.79 12.97
N TRP A 448 4.77 -10.66 13.85
CA TRP A 448 4.05 -11.80 14.40
C TRP A 448 3.41 -11.57 15.76
#